data_AF-A0A733VIL4-F1
#
_entry.id   AF-A0A733VIL4-F1
#
_cell.length_a   1.000
_cell.length_b   1.000
_cell.length_c   1.000
_cell.angle_alpha   90.00
_cell.angle_beta   90.00
_cell.angle_gamma   90.00
#
_symmetry.space_group_name_H-M   'P 1'
#
loop_
_entity.id
_entity.type
_entity.pdbx_description
1 polymer ?
#
loop_
_entity_poly.entity_id
_entity_poly.type
_entity_poly.pdbx_seq_one_letter_code
_entity_poly.pdbx_strand_id
1 'polypeptide(L)' 'MKVLIINDTGNSYHWGCYGTSTAIKESLRFRGINEIVTFSCEEGSKIENSPKKILLVYSKNKLIRRLASHYYSKH' A
#
# COMPACT_ATOMS: atom_id res chain seq x y z
N MET A 1 4.27 -0.09 24.60
CA MET A 1 3.87 0.97 23.64
C MET A 1 3.70 0.31 22.28
N LYS A 2 2.63 0.65 21.55
CA LYS A 2 2.29 0.06 20.25
C LYS A 2 2.43 1.11 19.16
N VAL A 3 3.04 0.74 18.04
CA VAL A 3 3.22 1.64 16.88
C VAL A 3 2.57 1.02 15.65
N LEU A 4 1.89 1.86 14.88
CA LEU A 4 1.34 1.51 13.57
C LEU A 4 2.18 2.18 12.49
N ILE A 5 2.70 1.40 11.55
CA ILE A 5 3.37 1.89 10.34
C ILE A 5 2.43 1.67 9.16
N ILE A 6 2.00 2.77 8.54
CA ILE A 6 1.26 2.78 7.28
C ILE A 6 2.28 2.92 6.15
N ASN A 7 2.01 2.31 4.99
CA ASN A 7 2.92 2.28 3.85
C ASN A 7 4.23 1.55 4.16
N ASP A 8 4.14 0.38 4.78
CA ASP A 8 5.33 -0.47 4.96
C ASP A 8 5.81 -0.96 3.58
N THR A 9 6.94 -0.41 3.14
CA THR A 9 7.59 -0.78 1.88
C THR A 9 8.47 -2.02 2.01
N GLY A 10 8.77 -2.46 3.24
CA GLY A 10 9.82 -3.41 3.53
C GLY A 10 11.11 -3.09 2.77
N ASN A 11 11.63 -4.10 2.07
CA ASN A 11 12.79 -4.00 1.18
C ASN A 11 12.37 -3.85 -0.30
N SER A 12 11.14 -3.43 -0.58
CA SER A 12 10.65 -3.11 -1.92
C SER A 12 10.76 -1.60 -2.18
N TYR A 13 11.05 -1.19 -3.42
CA TYR A 13 11.03 0.22 -3.81
C TYR A 13 9.59 0.63 -4.12
N HIS A 14 9.08 1.67 -3.47
CA HIS A 14 7.76 2.26 -3.74
C HIS A 14 7.82 3.78 -3.65
N TRP A 15 7.40 4.46 -4.73
CA TRP A 15 7.25 5.92 -4.82
C TRP A 15 8.45 6.75 -4.31
N GLY A 16 9.68 6.27 -4.54
CA GLY A 16 10.89 6.96 -4.07
C GLY A 16 11.45 6.46 -2.73
N CYS A 17 10.75 5.55 -2.04
CA CYS A 17 11.17 4.97 -0.77
C CYS A 17 11.62 3.52 -0.96
N TYR A 18 12.82 3.18 -0.50
CA TYR A 18 13.35 1.82 -0.46
C TYR A 18 14.01 1.57 0.88
N GLY A 19 13.60 0.49 1.57
CA GLY A 19 14.17 0.13 2.88
C GLY A 19 13.85 1.09 4.02
N THR A 20 13.15 2.21 3.76
CA THR A 20 12.86 3.24 4.76
C THR A 20 12.03 2.70 5.92
N SER A 21 10.99 1.91 5.63
CA SER A 21 10.18 1.30 6.69
C SER A 21 10.94 0.24 7.48
N THR A 22 11.89 -0.48 6.87
CA THR A 22 12.81 -1.41 7.55
C THR A 22 13.68 -0.65 8.56
N ALA A 23 14.34 0.43 8.14
CA ALA A 23 15.17 1.26 9.03
C ALA A 23 14.36 1.87 10.20
N ILE A 24 13.12 2.30 9.94
CA ILE A 24 12.22 2.78 10.99
C ILE A 24 11.90 1.66 11.99
N LYS A 25 11.56 0.46 11.50
CA LYS A 25 11.27 -0.71 12.36
C LYS A 25 12.46 -1.07 13.25
N GLU A 26 13.68 -1.04 12.71
CA GLU A 26 14.90 -1.29 13.47
C GLU A 26 15.13 -0.24 14.56
N SER A 27 14.99 1.05 14.21
CA SER A 27 15.13 2.14 15.19
C SER A 27 14.10 2.05 16.33
N LEU A 28 12.85 1.70 16.02
CA LEU A 28 11.79 1.52 17.01
C LEU A 28 12.10 0.33 17.95
N ARG A 29 12.58 -0.78 17.40
CA ARG A 29 13.00 -1.95 18.19
C ARG A 29 14.17 -1.62 19.11
N PHE A 30 15.16 -0.87 18.62
CA PHE A 30 16.29 -0.41 19.44
C PHE A 30 15.83 0.47 20.62
N ARG A 31 14.71 1.19 20.46
CA ARG A 31 14.08 2.00 21.52
C ARG A 31 13.13 1.21 22.43
N GLY A 32 13.10 -0.13 22.33
CA GLY A 32 12.28 -1.00 23.18
C GLY A 32 10.82 -1.15 22.74
N ILE A 33 10.47 -0.75 21.52
CA ILE A 33 9.11 -0.94 20.97
C ILE A 33 9.06 -2.29 20.26
N ASN A 34 8.43 -3.26 20.93
CA ASN A 34 8.32 -4.63 20.41
C ASN A 34 7.03 -4.87 19.64
N GLU A 35 5.97 -4.09 19.90
CA GLU A 35 4.67 -4.25 19.26
C GLU A 35 4.52 -3.25 18.11
N ILE A 36 4.97 -3.66 16.92
CA ILE A 36 4.87 -2.89 15.68
C ILE A 36 3.89 -3.59 14.74
N VAL A 37 2.79 -2.90 14.43
CA VAL A 37 1.82 -3.34 13.43
C VAL A 37 2.10 -2.60 12.12
N THR A 38 2.00 -3.29 11.00
CA THR A 38 2.28 -2.72 9.69
C THR A 38 1.11 -2.90 8.74
N PHE A 39 0.92 -1.92 7.86
CA PHE A 39 0.06 -2.01 6.70
C PHE A 39 0.91 -1.77 5.47
N SER A 40 1.07 -2.79 4.64
CA SER A 40 2.04 -2.74 3.54
C SER A 40 1.54 -1.91 2.36
N CYS A 41 2.48 -1.28 1.64
CA CYS A 41 2.17 -0.65 0.35
C CYS A 41 1.63 -1.66 -0.65
N GLU A 42 2.16 -2.89 -0.62
CA GLU A 42 1.75 -3.96 -1.52
C GLU A 42 0.29 -4.34 -1.28
N GLU A 43 -0.12 -4.54 -0.03
CA GLU A 43 -1.52 -4.78 0.31
C GLU A 43 -2.42 -3.60 -0.04
N GLY A 44 -2.00 -2.37 0.23
CA GLY A 44 -2.75 -1.17 -0.18
C GLY A 44 -2.89 -1.02 -1.69
N SER A 45 -1.95 -1.56 -2.47
CA SER A 45 -1.94 -1.52 -3.93
C SER A 45 -2.79 -2.61 -4.59
N LYS A 46 -3.15 -3.67 -3.84
CA LYS A 46 -4.00 -4.76 -4.35
C LYS A 46 -5.35 -4.21 -4.81
N ILE A 47 -5.87 -4.72 -5.92
CA ILE A 47 -7.11 -4.24 -6.54
C ILE A 47 -8.30 -4.34 -5.57
N GLU A 48 -8.34 -5.41 -4.78
CA GLU A 48 -9.32 -5.67 -3.73
C GLU A 48 -9.28 -4.66 -2.57
N ASN A 49 -8.13 -4.00 -2.37
CA ASN A 49 -7.89 -3.01 -1.31
C ASN A 49 -7.81 -1.59 -1.85
N SER A 50 -7.73 -1.43 -3.17
CA SER A 50 -7.67 -0.14 -3.83
C SER A 50 -9.03 0.57 -3.73
N PRO A 51 -9.06 1.86 -3.34
CA PRO A 51 -10.32 2.61 -3.31
C PRO A 51 -10.80 2.76 -4.76
N LYS A 52 -11.81 1.96 -5.14
CA LYS A 52 -12.73 1.93 -6.31
C LYS A 52 -12.50 2.95 -7.46
N LYS A 53 -12.17 4.20 -7.15
CA LYS A 53 -11.88 5.30 -8.08
C LYS A 53 -10.52 5.20 -8.79
N ILE A 54 -9.49 4.58 -8.22
CA ILE A 54 -8.13 4.63 -8.82
C ILE A 54 -8.07 3.93 -10.18
N LEU A 55 -8.73 2.77 -10.32
CA LEU A 55 -8.73 1.99 -11.54
C LEU A 55 -9.57 2.61 -12.66
N LEU A 56 -10.66 3.28 -12.27
CA LEU A 56 -11.53 4.02 -13.18
C LEU A 56 -10.89 5.31 -13.69
N VAL A 57 -10.15 6.03 -12.82
CA VAL A 57 -9.67 7.40 -13.10
C VAL A 57 -8.22 7.46 -13.56
N TYR A 58 -7.31 6.65 -12.97
CA TYR A 58 -5.86 6.85 -13.14
C TYR A 58 -5.15 5.78 -13.97
N SER A 59 -5.81 4.66 -14.30
CA SER A 59 -5.20 3.66 -15.17
C SER A 59 -4.99 4.22 -16.57
N LYS A 60 -3.74 4.29 -17.06
CA LYS A 60 -3.43 4.75 -18.43
C LYS A 60 -3.83 3.71 -19.50
N ASN A 61 -4.08 2.46 -19.12
CA ASN A 61 -4.47 1.38 -20.03
C ASN A 61 -5.99 1.38 -20.31
N LYS A 62 -6.37 1.55 -21.59
CA LYS A 62 -7.77 1.61 -22.06
C LYS A 62 -8.58 0.34 -21.75
N LEU A 63 -7.97 -0.84 -21.85
CA LEU A 63 -8.66 -2.13 -21.60
C LEU A 63 -9.02 -2.28 -20.13
N ILE A 64 -8.09 -1.95 -19.24
CA ILE A 64 -8.29 -2.02 -17.79
C ILE A 64 -9.40 -1.06 -17.35
N ARG A 65 -9.43 0.18 -17.87
CA ARG A 65 -10.53 1.12 -17.61
C ARG A 65 -11.89 0.57 -18.07
N ARG A 66 -11.93 -0.10 -19.23
CA ARG A 66 -13.16 -0.68 -19.80
C ARG A 66 -13.69 -1.86 -18.96
N LEU A 67 -12.81 -2.77 -18.54
CA LEU A 67 -13.17 -3.90 -17.68
C LEU A 67 -13.62 -3.44 -16.30
N ALA A 68 -12.89 -2.48 -15.71
CA ALA A 68 -13.28 -1.86 -14.43
C ALA A 68 -14.66 -1.18 -14.53
N SER A 69 -14.92 -0.42 -15.61
CA SER A 69 -16.25 0.19 -15.81
C SER A 69 -17.36 -0.86 -15.92
N HIS A 70 -17.14 -1.98 -16.63
CA HIS A 70 -18.16 -3.03 -16.75
C HIS A 70 -18.45 -3.77 -15.43
N TYR A 71 -17.41 -4.01 -14.63
CA TYR A 71 -17.50 -4.73 -13.36
C TYR A 71 -18.06 -3.86 -12.23
N TYR A 72 -17.80 -2.54 -12.24
CA TYR A 72 -18.16 -1.62 -11.15
C TYR A 72 -19.32 -0.65 -11.44
N SER A 73 -19.77 -0.48 -12.69
CA SER A 73 -20.86 0.45 -13.05
C SER A 73 -22.22 -0.24 -13.26
N LYS A 74 -22.35 -1.52 -12.92
CA LYS A 74 -23.60 -2.28 -12.95
C LYS A 74 -24.15 -2.45 -11.53
N HIS A 75 -24.56 -1.34 -10.89
CA HIS A 75 -25.59 -1.28 -9.84
C HIS A 75 -26.19 0.13 -9.86
#